data_AF-L8P9E3-F1
#
_entry.id   AF-L8P9E3-F1
#
_cell.length_a   1.000
_cell.length_b   1.000
_cell.length_c   1.000
_cell.angle_alpha   90.00
_cell.angle_beta   90.00
_cell.angle_gamma   90.00
#
_symmetry.space_group_name_H-M   'P 1'
#
loop_
_entity.id
_entity.type
_entity.pdbx_description
1 polymer ?
#
loop_
_entity_poly.entity_id
_entity_poly.type
_entity_poly.pdbx_seq_one_letter_code
_entity_poly.pdbx_strand_id
1 'polypeptide(L)'
;MVTPESLRQKYESGATVDELVAASGLSYGTVLNRLHEAGTEMRTSWQTRRMRQDPQARQRLAAHLRALYEQRGATLTELATAGAGTRRAARRLLIEAGGAVRTPQQTLRIRAAARAAERHKLALTLRARYEAGTTVPELAEDCNYSMATVYRLLHQARTPMRPQHNHGPARDMRKRP
;
A
#
# COMPACT_ATOMS: atom_id res chain seq x y z
N MET A 1 -11.72 40.64 -3.07
CA MET A 1 -10.99 41.08 -4.29
C MET A 1 -10.08 39.95 -4.74
N VAL A 2 -10.01 39.67 -6.03
CA VAL A 2 -9.10 38.65 -6.59
C VAL A 2 -7.71 39.27 -6.71
N THR A 3 -6.73 38.78 -5.93
CA THR A 3 -5.35 39.30 -5.97
C THR A 3 -4.51 38.55 -7.01
N PRO A 4 -3.47 39.19 -7.57
CA PRO A 4 -2.51 38.53 -8.46
C PRO A 4 -1.93 37.23 -7.88
N GLU A 5 -1.61 37.23 -6.59
CA GLU A 5 -1.04 36.06 -5.90
C GLU A 5 -2.05 34.91 -5.79
N SER A 6 -3.34 35.22 -5.55
CA SER A 6 -4.40 34.20 -5.48
C SER A 6 -4.68 33.53 -6.83
N LEU A 7 -4.51 34.27 -7.93
CA LEU A 7 -4.62 33.75 -9.30
C LEU A 7 -3.41 32.88 -9.64
N ARG A 8 -2.21 33.34 -9.28
CA ARG A 8 -0.97 32.58 -9.43
C ARG A 8 -1.03 31.25 -8.70
N GLN A 9 -1.46 31.24 -7.44
CA GLN A 9 -1.57 30.00 -6.65
C GLN A 9 -2.51 28.97 -7.31
N LYS A 10 -3.66 29.42 -7.82
CA LYS A 10 -4.61 28.56 -8.53
C LYS A 10 -4.05 28.08 -9.88
N TYR A 11 -3.38 28.96 -10.62
CA TYR A 11 -2.69 28.59 -11.87
C TYR A 11 -1.62 27.53 -11.62
N GLU A 12 -0.72 27.77 -10.67
CA GLU A 12 0.35 26.84 -10.27
C GLU A 12 -0.19 25.49 -9.74
N SER A 13 -1.40 25.46 -9.18
CA SER A 13 -2.08 24.21 -8.78
C SER A 13 -2.70 23.41 -9.94
N GLY A 14 -2.73 23.95 -11.16
CA GLY A 14 -3.25 23.24 -12.34
C GLY A 14 -4.40 23.91 -13.09
N ALA A 15 -4.95 25.02 -12.57
CA ALA A 15 -6.04 25.74 -13.24
C ALA A 15 -5.56 26.37 -14.56
N THR A 16 -6.41 26.38 -15.59
CA THR A 16 -6.14 27.11 -16.85
C THR A 16 -6.52 28.57 -16.71
N VAL A 17 -6.01 29.40 -17.62
CA VAL A 17 -6.39 30.82 -17.68
C VAL A 17 -7.91 30.96 -17.86
N ASP A 18 -8.54 30.11 -18.68
CA ASP A 18 -10.00 30.11 -18.88
C ASP A 18 -10.79 29.76 -17.61
N GLU A 19 -10.30 28.82 -16.80
CA GLU A 19 -10.93 28.47 -15.52
C GLU A 19 -10.75 29.59 -14.49
N LEU A 20 -9.62 30.29 -14.52
CA LEU A 20 -9.39 31.47 -13.68
C LEU A 20 -10.30 32.62 -14.08
N VAL A 21 -10.52 32.83 -15.39
CA VAL A 21 -11.49 33.80 -15.93
C VAL A 21 -12.90 33.48 -15.43
N ALA A 22 -13.35 32.23 -15.61
CA ALA A 22 -14.66 31.79 -15.16
C ALA A 22 -14.85 31.92 -13.64
N ALA A 23 -13.81 31.61 -12.85
CA ALA A 23 -13.88 31.65 -11.38
C ALA A 23 -13.71 33.06 -10.79
N SER A 24 -13.08 33.99 -11.51
CA SER A 24 -12.82 35.35 -11.04
C SER A 24 -13.76 36.41 -11.61
N GLY A 25 -14.48 36.10 -12.70
CA GLY A 25 -15.31 37.06 -13.44
C GLY A 25 -14.49 38.16 -14.16
N LEU A 26 -13.18 38.00 -14.23
CA LEU A 26 -12.27 38.95 -14.87
C LEU A 26 -12.10 38.63 -16.35
N SER A 27 -11.75 39.64 -17.16
CA SER A 27 -11.42 39.40 -18.56
C SER A 27 -10.14 38.56 -18.69
N TYR A 28 -10.03 37.79 -19.78
CA TYR A 28 -8.85 36.95 -20.08
C TYR A 28 -7.54 37.73 -20.03
N GLY A 29 -7.49 38.92 -20.65
CA GLY A 29 -6.32 39.78 -20.63
C GLY A 29 -5.97 40.28 -19.22
N THR A 30 -6.98 40.57 -18.39
CA THR A 30 -6.77 40.98 -16.99
C THR A 30 -6.17 39.85 -16.15
N VAL A 31 -6.61 38.60 -16.35
CA VAL A 31 -6.03 37.45 -15.66
C VAL A 31 -4.57 37.25 -16.06
N LEU A 32 -4.25 37.33 -17.36
CA LEU A 32 -2.86 37.23 -17.84
C LEU A 32 -1.97 38.33 -17.30
N ASN A 33 -2.42 39.58 -17.33
CA ASN A 33 -1.66 40.71 -16.78
C ASN A 33 -1.38 40.51 -15.30
N ARG A 34 -2.37 40.08 -14.51
CA ARG A 34 -2.17 39.78 -13.09
C ARG A 34 -1.24 38.60 -12.85
N LEU A 35 -1.30 37.57 -13.69
CA LEU A 35 -0.35 36.46 -13.61
C LEU A 35 1.08 36.95 -13.92
N HIS A 36 1.27 37.81 -14.91
CA HIS A 36 2.57 38.41 -15.22
C HIS A 36 3.06 39.40 -14.16
N GLU A 37 2.17 40.23 -13.59
CA GLU A 37 2.48 41.11 -12.45
C GLU A 37 2.96 40.28 -11.25
N ALA A 38 2.35 39.11 -11.02
CA ALA A 38 2.80 38.15 -10.04
C ALA A 38 4.06 37.36 -10.47
N GLY A 39 4.67 37.68 -11.61
CA GLY A 39 5.87 37.04 -12.14
C GLY A 39 5.67 35.60 -12.61
N THR A 40 4.44 35.24 -13.00
CA THR A 40 4.10 33.85 -13.39
C THR A 40 4.51 33.58 -14.84
N GLU A 41 5.38 32.60 -15.06
CA GLU A 41 5.69 32.10 -16.40
C GLU A 41 4.52 31.28 -16.95
N MET A 42 4.17 31.52 -18.21
CA MET A 42 3.05 30.83 -18.85
C MET A 42 3.43 29.39 -19.23
N ARG A 43 2.58 28.44 -18.82
CA ARG A 43 2.75 27.03 -19.13
C ARG A 43 2.33 26.72 -20.55
N THR A 44 3.04 25.80 -21.19
CA THR A 44 2.65 25.26 -22.48
C THR A 44 1.42 24.35 -22.35
N SER A 45 0.74 24.12 -23.47
CA SER A 45 -0.39 23.19 -23.56
C SER A 45 -0.02 21.77 -23.10
N TRP A 46 1.19 21.29 -23.43
CA TRP A 46 1.71 20.00 -22.97
C TRP A 46 1.98 19.96 -21.46
N GLN A 47 2.55 21.03 -20.89
CA GLN A 47 2.77 21.13 -19.45
C GLN A 47 1.45 21.13 -18.67
N THR A 48 0.45 21.85 -19.17
CA THR A 48 -0.91 21.86 -18.61
C THR A 48 -1.58 20.49 -18.73
N ARG A 49 -1.45 19.81 -19.88
CA ARG A 49 -1.99 18.46 -20.11
C ARG A 49 -1.39 17.42 -19.15
N ARG A 50 -0.09 17.50 -18.88
CA ARG A 50 0.62 16.63 -17.92
C ARG A 50 0.24 16.92 -16.46
N MET A 51 0.06 18.18 -16.10
CA MET A 51 -0.39 18.55 -14.74
C MET A 51 -1.83 18.13 -14.45
N ARG A 52 -2.69 18.14 -15.48
CA ARG A 52 -4.09 17.70 -15.37
C ARG A 52 -4.27 16.20 -15.42
N GLN A 53 -3.28 15.46 -15.93
CA GLN A 53 -3.51 14.07 -16.27
C GLN A 53 -3.75 13.14 -15.08
N ASP A 54 -3.35 13.45 -13.82
CA ASP A 54 -4.05 12.85 -12.66
C ASP A 54 -3.61 13.36 -11.25
N PRO A 55 -4.05 14.56 -10.79
CA PRO A 55 -3.81 15.00 -9.41
C PRO A 55 -4.41 14.04 -8.37
N GLN A 56 -5.60 13.50 -8.66
CA GLN A 56 -6.30 12.58 -7.77
C GLN A 56 -5.70 11.17 -7.81
N ALA A 57 -5.34 10.62 -8.97
CA ALA A 57 -4.65 9.32 -8.96
C ALA A 57 -3.23 9.42 -8.39
N ARG A 58 -2.56 10.57 -8.52
CA ARG A 58 -1.30 10.81 -7.79
C ARG A 58 -1.52 10.78 -6.28
N GLN A 59 -2.57 11.43 -5.77
CA GLN A 59 -2.93 11.38 -4.35
C GLN A 59 -3.29 9.96 -3.90
N ARG A 60 -4.10 9.23 -4.67
CA ARG A 60 -4.44 7.82 -4.39
C ARG A 60 -3.21 6.92 -4.39
N LEU A 61 -2.30 7.10 -5.36
CA LEU A 61 -1.04 6.38 -5.43
C LEU A 61 -0.15 6.71 -4.23
N ALA A 62 -0.03 7.99 -3.87
CA ALA A 62 0.76 8.42 -2.73
C ALA A 62 0.21 7.84 -1.40
N ALA A 63 -1.11 7.85 -1.23
CA ALA A 63 -1.79 7.24 -0.08
C ALA A 63 -1.59 5.71 -0.06
N HIS A 64 -1.69 5.04 -1.21
CA HIS A 64 -1.45 3.60 -1.34
C HIS A 64 -0.01 3.23 -0.99
N LEU A 65 0.98 3.95 -1.53
CA LEU A 65 2.39 3.73 -1.23
C LEU A 65 2.70 4.02 0.24
N ARG A 66 2.05 5.02 0.84
CA ARG A 66 2.15 5.29 2.29
C ARG A 66 1.62 4.12 3.11
N ALA A 67 0.46 3.57 2.78
CA ALA A 67 -0.09 2.39 3.46
C ALA A 67 0.85 1.17 3.34
N LEU A 68 1.39 0.90 2.15
CA LEU A 68 2.38 -0.16 1.95
C LEU A 68 3.65 0.07 2.77
N TYR A 69 4.11 1.31 2.83
CA TYR A 69 5.26 1.69 3.63
C TYR A 69 4.95 1.45 5.11
N GLU A 70 3.93 2.11 5.68
CA GLU A 70 3.58 2.14 7.12
C GLU A 70 3.13 0.81 7.68
N GLN A 71 2.23 0.12 6.99
CA GLN A 71 1.59 -1.07 7.54
C GLN A 71 2.38 -2.34 7.21
N ARG A 72 2.99 -2.42 6.01
CA ARG A 72 3.68 -3.63 5.54
C ARG A 72 5.20 -3.56 5.65
N GLY A 73 5.75 -2.40 5.99
CA GLY A 73 7.21 -2.21 6.06
C GLY A 73 7.88 -2.33 4.69
N ALA A 74 7.20 -1.92 3.63
CA ALA A 74 7.78 -1.90 2.28
C ALA A 74 9.03 -1.03 2.22
N THR A 75 10.02 -1.38 1.40
CA THR A 75 11.20 -0.52 1.18
C THR A 75 10.96 0.49 0.05
N LEU A 76 11.76 1.55 -0.02
CA LEU A 76 11.67 2.53 -1.12
C LEU A 76 11.87 1.90 -2.51
N THR A 77 12.60 0.78 -2.59
CA THR A 77 12.79 0.02 -3.84
C THR A 77 11.53 -0.74 -4.21
N GLU A 78 10.85 -1.37 -3.25
CA GLU A 78 9.56 -2.05 -3.46
C GLU A 78 8.43 -1.06 -3.79
N LEU A 79 8.48 0.16 -3.25
CA LEU A 79 7.54 1.22 -3.64
C LEU A 79 7.78 1.72 -5.07
N ALA A 80 9.04 1.69 -5.54
CA ALA A 80 9.37 2.00 -6.92
C ALA A 80 8.74 0.98 -7.88
N THR A 81 8.84 -0.31 -7.56
CA THR A 81 8.22 -1.38 -8.36
C THR A 81 6.69 -1.38 -8.27
N ALA A 82 6.12 -0.95 -7.14
CA ALA A 82 4.67 -0.85 -6.94
C ALA A 82 3.98 0.33 -7.65
N GLY A 83 4.70 1.12 -8.45
CA GLY A 83 4.11 2.15 -9.31
C GLY A 83 4.75 3.53 -9.23
N ALA A 84 5.72 3.76 -8.34
CA ALA A 84 6.45 5.04 -8.32
C ALA A 84 7.56 5.12 -9.40
N GLY A 85 7.93 4.00 -10.03
CA GLY A 85 8.93 3.88 -11.10
C GLY A 85 10.38 4.00 -10.62
N THR A 86 10.69 5.00 -9.78
CA THR A 86 12.05 5.20 -9.24
C THR A 86 12.05 5.38 -7.73
N ARG A 87 13.18 5.04 -7.09
CA ARG A 87 13.38 5.22 -5.64
C ARG A 87 13.22 6.69 -5.20
N ARG A 88 13.67 7.65 -6.03
CA ARG A 88 13.53 9.09 -5.76
C ARG A 88 12.07 9.54 -5.85
N ALA A 89 11.33 9.06 -6.84
CA ALA A 89 9.90 9.34 -6.96
C ALA A 89 9.10 8.72 -5.82
N ALA A 90 9.41 7.49 -5.40
CA ALA A 90 8.80 6.84 -4.24
C ALA A 90 8.99 7.65 -2.95
N ARG A 91 10.22 8.14 -2.70
CA ARG A 91 10.51 9.01 -1.55
C ARG A 91 9.70 10.31 -1.61
N ARG A 92 9.59 10.92 -2.80
CA ARG A 92 8.85 12.18 -2.99
C ARG A 92 7.35 11.99 -2.73
N LEU A 93 6.75 10.94 -3.29
CA LEU A 93 5.34 10.59 -3.07
C LEU A 93 5.02 10.27 -1.61
N LEU A 94 5.95 9.61 -0.89
CA LEU A 94 5.80 9.38 0.55
C LEU A 94 5.74 10.68 1.35
N ILE A 95 6.64 11.62 1.06
CA ILE A 95 6.68 12.93 1.73
C ILE A 95 5.43 13.74 1.36
N GLU A 96 5.00 13.72 0.10
CA GLU A 96 3.75 14.35 -0.36
C GLU A 96 2.51 13.79 0.36
N ALA A 97 2.51 12.50 0.69
CA ALA A 97 1.47 11.87 1.50
C ALA A 97 1.60 12.12 3.01
N GLY A 98 2.58 12.91 3.47
CA GLY A 98 2.83 13.21 4.89
C GLY A 98 3.62 12.13 5.65
N GLY A 99 4.31 11.23 4.95
CA GLY A 99 5.15 10.19 5.54
C GLY A 99 6.60 10.61 5.74
N ALA A 100 7.26 10.05 6.76
CA ALA A 100 8.69 10.23 7.03
C ALA A 100 9.50 8.97 6.67
N VAL A 101 10.77 9.16 6.28
CA VAL A 101 11.68 8.03 5.99
C VAL A 101 12.12 7.39 7.31
N ARG A 102 12.04 6.06 7.37
CA ARG A 102 12.38 5.27 8.56
C ARG A 102 13.83 4.85 8.61
N THR A 103 14.25 4.49 9.82
CA THR A 103 15.50 3.77 10.02
C THR A 103 15.38 2.30 9.60
N PRO A 104 16.51 1.63 9.31
CA PRO A 104 16.53 0.19 9.04
C PRO A 104 15.96 -0.65 10.19
N GLN A 105 16.24 -0.27 11.45
CA GLN A 105 15.72 -0.96 12.63
C GLN A 105 14.19 -0.89 12.74
N GLN A 106 13.61 0.29 12.46
CA GLN A 106 12.15 0.44 12.40
C GLN A 106 11.54 -0.43 11.30
N THR A 107 12.19 -0.51 10.13
CA THR A 107 11.75 -1.38 9.03
C THR A 107 11.76 -2.85 9.43
N LEU A 108 12.81 -3.33 10.11
CA LEU A 108 12.90 -4.69 10.61
C LEU A 108 11.79 -5.00 11.63
N ARG A 109 11.53 -4.10 12.58
CA ARG A 109 10.46 -4.27 13.58
C ARG A 109 9.08 -4.39 12.92
N ILE A 110 8.76 -3.53 11.96
CA ILE A 110 7.47 -3.57 11.25
C ILE A 110 7.33 -4.86 10.44
N ARG A 111 8.37 -5.27 9.72
CA ARG A 111 8.35 -6.52 8.95
C ARG A 111 8.21 -7.75 9.86
N ALA A 112 8.89 -7.75 11.00
CA ALA A 112 8.76 -8.81 11.99
C ALA A 112 7.33 -8.88 12.55
N ALA A 113 6.74 -7.73 12.88
CA ALA A 113 5.36 -7.64 13.34
C ALA A 113 4.36 -8.12 12.26
N ALA A 114 4.54 -7.70 11.01
CA ALA A 114 3.70 -8.15 9.89
C ALA A 114 3.80 -9.66 9.68
N ARG A 115 5.02 -10.23 9.69
CA ARG A 115 5.20 -11.69 9.62
C ARG A 115 4.58 -12.42 10.81
N ALA A 116 4.68 -11.86 12.01
CA ALA A 116 4.06 -12.43 13.20
C ALA A 116 2.53 -12.43 13.10
N ALA A 117 1.95 -11.35 12.57
CA ALA A 117 0.51 -11.24 12.32
C ALA A 117 0.03 -12.25 11.27
N GLU A 118 0.73 -12.39 10.14
CA GLU A 118 0.42 -13.41 9.13
C GLU A 118 0.54 -14.83 9.70
N ARG A 119 1.60 -15.09 10.47
CA ARG A 119 1.79 -16.38 11.14
C ARG A 119 0.67 -16.68 12.14
N HIS A 120 0.22 -15.67 12.88
CA HIS A 120 -0.89 -15.81 13.82
C HIS A 120 -2.21 -16.09 13.09
N LYS A 121 -2.49 -15.37 11.99
CA LYS A 121 -3.66 -15.62 11.15
C LYS A 121 -3.67 -17.03 10.59
N LEU A 122 -2.54 -17.50 10.06
CA LEU A 122 -2.36 -18.88 9.60
C LEU A 122 -2.64 -19.89 10.73
N ALA A 123 -2.09 -19.65 11.91
CA ALA A 123 -2.31 -20.51 13.07
C ALA A 123 -3.79 -20.61 13.46
N LEU A 124 -4.54 -19.50 13.41
CA LEU A 124 -5.99 -19.50 13.65
C LEU A 124 -6.76 -20.25 12.56
N THR A 125 -6.40 -20.09 11.29
CA THR A 125 -7.02 -20.83 10.19
C THR A 125 -6.78 -22.34 10.34
N LEU A 126 -5.55 -22.76 10.66
CA LEU A 126 -5.23 -24.17 10.91
C LEU A 126 -5.99 -24.72 12.11
N ARG A 127 -6.11 -23.93 13.19
CA ARG A 127 -6.90 -24.29 14.37
C ARG A 127 -8.36 -24.55 14.00
N ALA A 128 -8.99 -23.64 13.26
CA ALA A 128 -10.38 -23.79 12.85
C ALA A 128 -10.61 -25.09 12.04
N ARG A 129 -9.69 -25.42 11.12
CA ARG A 129 -9.75 -26.66 10.35
C ARG A 129 -9.52 -27.91 11.21
N TYR A 130 -8.56 -27.85 12.14
CA TYR A 130 -8.29 -28.92 13.08
C TYR A 130 -9.49 -29.20 14.01
N GLU A 131 -10.09 -28.14 14.56
CA GLU A 131 -11.30 -28.22 15.38
C GLU A 131 -12.48 -28.80 14.58
N ALA A 132 -12.61 -28.45 13.30
CA ALA A 132 -13.61 -29.00 12.38
C ALA A 132 -13.41 -30.49 12.03
N GLY A 133 -12.28 -31.10 12.37
CA GLY A 133 -12.07 -32.54 12.18
C GLY A 133 -10.83 -32.93 11.39
N THR A 134 -10.20 -32.00 10.66
CA THR A 134 -9.02 -32.31 9.83
C THR A 134 -7.84 -32.73 10.69
N THR A 135 -7.13 -33.77 10.27
CA THR A 135 -5.97 -34.29 11.02
C THR A 135 -4.71 -33.47 10.73
N VAL A 136 -3.71 -33.56 11.62
CA VAL A 136 -2.43 -32.85 11.43
C VAL A 136 -1.70 -33.27 10.14
N PRO A 137 -1.66 -34.57 9.75
CA PRO A 137 -1.10 -34.98 8.46
C PRO A 137 -1.79 -34.34 7.25
N GLU A 138 -3.14 -34.33 7.23
CA GLU A 138 -3.91 -33.71 6.14
C GLU A 138 -3.67 -32.20 6.06
N LEU A 139 -3.62 -31.50 7.20
CA LEU A 139 -3.27 -30.08 7.24
C LEU A 139 -1.86 -29.78 6.74
N ALA A 140 -0.92 -30.69 7.01
CA ALA A 140 0.47 -30.58 6.56
C ALA A 140 0.56 -30.73 5.04
N GLU A 141 -0.15 -31.69 4.47
CA GLU A 141 -0.23 -31.92 3.03
C GLU A 141 -0.91 -30.75 2.29
N ASP A 142 -2.12 -30.36 2.74
CA ASP A 142 -2.91 -29.30 2.11
C ASP A 142 -2.22 -27.93 2.12
N CYS A 143 -1.44 -27.64 3.16
CA CYS A 143 -0.73 -26.38 3.30
C CYS A 143 0.75 -26.47 2.90
N ASN A 144 1.20 -27.63 2.41
CA ASN A 144 2.60 -27.91 2.06
C ASN A 144 3.59 -27.51 3.18
N TYR A 145 3.26 -27.88 4.42
CA TYR A 145 4.09 -27.65 5.60
C TYR A 145 4.55 -28.97 6.21
N SER A 146 5.68 -28.95 6.92
CA SER A 146 6.03 -30.11 7.75
C SER A 146 5.05 -30.26 8.91
N MET A 147 4.78 -31.50 9.32
CA MET A 147 3.92 -31.79 10.49
C MET A 147 4.40 -31.03 11.74
N ALA A 148 5.71 -30.96 11.97
CA ALA A 148 6.31 -30.19 13.07
C ALA A 148 5.96 -28.68 13.01
N THR A 149 5.83 -28.12 11.81
CA THR A 149 5.43 -26.72 11.62
C THR A 149 3.95 -26.53 11.95
N VAL A 150 3.09 -27.47 11.53
CA VAL A 150 1.66 -27.47 11.86
C VAL A 150 1.46 -27.58 13.37
N TYR A 151 2.12 -28.53 14.04
CA TYR A 151 2.09 -28.67 15.50
C TYR A 151 2.49 -27.37 16.21
N ARG A 152 3.57 -26.73 15.77
CA ARG A 152 4.03 -25.46 16.36
C ARG A 152 3.02 -24.34 16.19
N LEU A 153 2.36 -24.25 15.03
CA LEU A 153 1.33 -23.25 14.76
C LEU A 153 0.06 -23.50 15.57
N LEU A 154 -0.39 -24.76 15.70
CA LEU A 154 -1.53 -25.12 16.53
C LEU A 154 -1.28 -24.79 18.01
N HIS A 155 -0.08 -25.09 18.53
CA HIS A 155 0.33 -24.68 19.87
C HIS A 155 0.35 -23.16 20.03
N GLN A 156 0.85 -22.42 19.04
CA GLN A 156 0.86 -20.96 19.05
C GLN A 156 -0.57 -20.37 19.10
N ALA A 157 -1.55 -21.05 18.49
CA ALA A 157 -2.98 -20.70 18.58
C ALA A 157 -3.68 -21.21 19.85
N ARG A 158 -2.93 -21.80 20.80
CA ARG A 158 -3.44 -22.43 22.03
C ARG A 158 -4.52 -23.49 21.75
N THR A 159 -4.33 -24.26 20.67
CA THR A 159 -5.27 -25.31 20.29
C THR A 159 -5.14 -26.48 21.25
N PRO A 160 -6.24 -26.97 21.85
CA PRO A 160 -6.20 -28.20 22.64
C PRO A 160 -5.93 -29.37 21.69
N MET A 161 -4.79 -30.03 21.91
CA MET A 161 -4.40 -31.18 21.10
C MET A 161 -5.31 -32.36 21.45
N ARG A 162 -5.87 -33.02 20.43
CA ARG A 162 -6.59 -34.28 20.62
C ARG A 162 -5.63 -35.34 21.21
N PRO A 163 -6.11 -36.37 21.91
CA PRO A 163 -5.22 -37.43 22.40
C PRO A 163 -4.42 -38.08 21.26
N GLN A 164 -3.20 -38.58 21.52
CA GLN A 164 -2.26 -39.08 20.51
C GLN A 164 -2.83 -40.14 19.55
N HIS A 165 -3.82 -40.91 20.00
CA HIS A 165 -4.55 -41.90 19.18
C HIS A 165 -5.50 -41.28 18.14
N ASN A 166 -5.78 -39.97 18.24
CA ASN A 166 -6.54 -39.16 17.29
C ASN A 166 -5.66 -38.14 16.52
N HIS A 167 -4.32 -38.26 16.63
CA HIS A 167 -3.37 -37.53 15.79
C HIS A 167 -3.08 -38.24 14.45
N GLY A 168 -3.53 -39.50 14.32
CA GLY A 168 -3.38 -40.41 13.17
C GLY A 168 -2.01 -41.10 13.15
N PRO A 169 -1.94 -42.44 13.05
CA PRO A 169 -2.01 -43.05 11.71
C PRO A 169 -2.76 -44.41 11.60
N ALA A 170 -3.24 -44.72 10.38
CA ALA A 170 -3.21 -46.02 9.69
C ALA A 170 -4.46 -46.26 8.82
N ARG A 171 -4.40 -45.92 7.53
CA ARG A 171 -4.99 -46.80 6.51
C ARG A 171 -4.00 -46.95 5.36
N ASP A 172 -3.05 -47.84 5.62
CA ASP A 172 -2.31 -48.57 4.61
C ASP A 172 -3.34 -49.42 3.82
N MET A 173 -4.01 -48.80 2.85
CA MET A 173 -4.76 -49.56 1.85
C MET A 173 -3.78 -49.97 0.76
N ARG A 174 -3.10 -51.10 1.00
CA ARG A 174 -2.51 -51.93 -0.05
C ARG A 174 -3.48 -52.00 -1.23
N LYS A 175 -3.16 -51.31 -2.32
CA LYS A 175 -3.73 -51.63 -3.64
C LYS A 175 -3.05 -52.91 -4.12
N ARG A 176 -3.79 -54.01 -4.09
CA ARG A 176 -3.67 -55.11 -5.08
C ARG A 176 -4.93 -55.06 -5.95
N PRO A 177 -4.77 -55.16 -7.27
CA PRO A 177 -4.94 -56.45 -7.92
C PRO A 177 -3.60 -57.11 -8.26
#